data_AF-A0A7J6RLG5-F1
#
_entry.id   AF-A0A7J6RLG5-F1
#
_cell.length_a   1.000
_cell.length_b   1.000
_cell.length_c   1.000
_cell.angle_alpha   90.00
_cell.angle_beta   90.00
_cell.angle_gamma   90.00
#
_symmetry.space_group_name_H-M   'P 1'
#
loop_
_entity.id
_entity.type
_entity.pdbx_description
1 polymer ?
#
loop_
_entity_poly.entity_id
_entity_poly.type
_entity_poly.pdbx_seq_one_letter_code
_entity_poly.pdbx_strand_id
1 'polypeptide(L)'
;MQGIDGARRGNTTDAAEARARSVLGTTRGSDGAGIRLDHWPRTARAGQQARRNALRKSELRVLAIAGSGTSTKLLEDLLQEYAAGRKLASISSSTLKTYLCGARNYAKFCHAIGRAPFPPESEVVSIWLITFRRATTAKNYLTGLRFFTKVLQPSHSTASALKTDAIQDSLHVLKLVTPPPEKKLGIRLSVVAMIQRRVDKLWGVAREGSKYEIKAVIEEGRFAIAGLVAYTCALRVGSELLTLYEEQISFDTEARTFSIHLPYRKNIRAPVTIERPCVCASDPTICAYHRLIFLRRLLSEADGGRLRQSFGRWFPYTLTKFNKKLRDVLGALGVPNTTAYASHSFRRGSTQDITSGGGRASLTQVLRHQQVASASYRQYLDTREAEKLEFGQLVAAICDEGAVQGAND
;
A
#
# COMPACT_ATOMS: atom_id res chain seq x y z
N MET A 1 -66.37 -14.17 19.06
CA MET A 1 -65.59 -13.89 20.28
C MET A 1 -64.13 -14.21 20.00
N GLN A 2 -63.26 -13.20 20.11
CA GLN A 2 -61.79 -13.19 20.30
C GLN A 2 -60.92 -13.99 19.30
N GLY A 3 -60.01 -13.45 18.47
CA GLY A 3 -59.31 -12.17 18.45
C GLY A 3 -57.89 -12.30 18.99
N ILE A 4 -56.87 -12.51 18.13
CA ILE A 4 -55.46 -12.20 18.42
C ILE A 4 -54.76 -11.69 17.15
N ASP A 5 -54.25 -10.46 17.27
CA ASP A 5 -53.45 -9.67 16.33
C ASP A 5 -52.00 -10.17 16.17
N GLY A 6 -51.38 -9.85 15.03
CA GLY A 6 -49.97 -10.21 14.76
C GLY A 6 -49.32 -9.50 13.57
N ALA A 7 -49.24 -8.17 13.63
CA ALA A 7 -48.22 -7.28 13.04
C ALA A 7 -47.69 -7.52 11.60
N ARG A 8 -48.19 -6.68 10.67
CA ARG A 8 -47.52 -6.25 9.42
C ARG A 8 -46.26 -5.44 9.71
N ARG A 9 -45.14 -5.72 9.02
CA ARG A 9 -44.02 -4.77 8.85
C ARG A 9 -44.07 -4.17 7.45
N GLY A 10 -44.30 -2.86 7.40
CA GLY A 10 -44.28 -2.04 6.18
C GLY A 10 -42.85 -1.68 5.75
N ASN A 11 -42.66 -1.60 4.44
CA ASN A 11 -41.46 -1.13 3.77
C ASN A 11 -41.23 0.37 4.04
N THR A 12 -40.03 0.71 4.51
CA THR A 12 -39.52 2.08 4.57
C THR A 12 -38.47 2.28 3.49
N THR A 13 -38.89 2.54 2.25
CA THR A 13 -37.99 2.98 1.17
C THR A 13 -38.51 4.18 0.36
N ASP A 14 -39.75 4.63 0.57
CA ASP A 14 -40.35 5.63 -0.32
C ASP A 14 -40.24 7.09 0.17
N ALA A 15 -39.56 7.33 1.30
CA ALA A 15 -39.39 8.68 1.85
C ALA A 15 -38.07 9.37 1.46
N ALA A 16 -37.16 8.69 0.76
CA ALA A 16 -35.84 9.22 0.39
C ALA A 16 -35.76 9.78 -1.05
N GLU A 17 -36.69 9.43 -1.94
CA GLU A 17 -36.67 9.89 -3.34
C GLU A 17 -37.43 11.20 -3.61
N ALA A 18 -38.26 11.67 -2.68
CA ALA A 18 -39.08 12.86 -2.87
C ALA A 18 -38.38 14.21 -2.60
N ARG A 19 -37.10 14.22 -2.18
CA ARG A 19 -36.36 15.47 -1.86
C ARG A 19 -35.28 15.88 -2.88
N ALA A 20 -35.11 15.13 -3.97
CA ALA A 20 -34.08 15.41 -4.97
C ALA A 20 -34.59 16.15 -6.24
N ARG A 21 -35.86 16.58 -6.28
CA ARG A 21 -36.47 17.18 -7.50
C ARG A 21 -37.09 18.57 -7.33
N SER A 22 -36.57 19.45 -6.46
CA SER A 22 -37.09 20.84 -6.37
C SER A 22 -36.06 21.96 -6.44
N VAL A 23 -34.85 21.73 -6.97
CA VAL A 23 -33.85 22.80 -7.15
C VAL A 23 -33.33 22.82 -8.59
N LEU A 24 -34.23 23.00 -9.55
CA LEU A 24 -33.91 23.54 -10.87
C LEU A 24 -35.09 24.36 -11.38
N GLY A 25 -35.00 25.68 -11.20
CA GLY A 25 -35.93 26.67 -11.73
C GLY A 25 -35.18 27.94 -12.09
N THR A 26 -34.78 28.00 -13.37
CA THR A 26 -34.73 29.18 -14.25
C THR A 26 -34.47 30.58 -13.67
N THR A 27 -33.41 31.23 -14.15
CA THR A 27 -33.49 32.59 -14.75
C THR A 27 -32.32 32.85 -15.71
N ARG A 28 -32.66 33.26 -16.93
CA ARG A 28 -31.83 34.02 -17.88
C ARG A 28 -32.05 35.50 -17.56
N GLY A 29 -31.00 36.31 -17.60
CA GLY A 29 -31.09 37.77 -17.53
C GLY A 29 -29.70 38.40 -17.46
N SER A 30 -29.40 39.24 -18.44
CA SER A 30 -28.14 39.97 -18.67
C SER A 30 -27.98 41.19 -17.74
N ASP A 31 -26.76 41.73 -17.81
CA ASP A 31 -26.34 43.11 -17.48
C ASP A 31 -25.71 43.38 -16.11
N GLY A 32 -24.60 44.12 -16.20
CA GLY A 32 -23.53 44.16 -15.21
C GLY A 32 -23.69 45.18 -14.09
N ALA A 33 -22.94 44.95 -13.02
CA ALA A 33 -22.50 45.95 -12.07
C ALA A 33 -21.28 45.44 -11.32
N GLY A 34 -20.25 46.28 -11.20
CA GLY A 34 -18.98 45.96 -10.56
C GLY A 34 -19.14 45.62 -9.07
N ILE A 35 -18.41 44.60 -8.62
CA ILE A 35 -18.34 44.24 -7.20
C ILE A 35 -17.10 44.90 -6.59
N ARG A 36 -17.34 45.90 -5.74
CA ARG A 36 -16.36 46.42 -4.78
C ARG A 36 -16.01 45.33 -3.76
N LEU A 37 -14.73 44.97 -3.70
CA LEU A 37 -14.14 44.18 -2.62
C LEU A 37 -13.89 45.09 -1.42
N ASP A 38 -14.85 45.19 -0.49
CA ASP A 38 -14.56 45.69 0.86
C ASP A 38 -15.66 45.29 1.84
N HIS A 39 -15.59 44.05 2.35
CA HIS A 39 -16.07 43.73 3.70
C HIS A 39 -15.61 42.33 4.11
N TRP A 40 -14.50 42.28 4.85
CA TRP A 40 -14.16 41.10 5.63
C TRP A 40 -15.08 41.04 6.84
N PRO A 41 -15.89 39.99 7.05
CA PRO A 41 -16.86 39.98 8.14
C PRO A 41 -16.15 39.99 9.51
N ARG A 42 -16.59 40.86 10.42
CA ARG A 42 -16.09 40.97 11.81
C ARG A 42 -16.13 39.63 12.58
N THR A 43 -16.97 38.69 12.16
CA THR A 43 -17.08 37.33 12.70
C THR A 43 -15.87 36.44 12.41
N ALA A 44 -15.19 36.64 11.27
CA ALA A 44 -13.98 35.88 10.93
C ALA A 44 -12.78 36.30 11.81
N ARG A 45 -12.69 37.60 12.16
CA ARG A 45 -11.64 38.10 13.08
C ARG A 45 -11.89 37.67 14.52
N ALA A 46 -13.14 37.68 14.99
CA ALA A 46 -13.50 37.19 16.32
C ALA A 46 -13.22 35.68 16.48
N GLY A 47 -13.54 34.87 15.48
CA GLY A 47 -13.22 33.43 15.48
C GLY A 47 -11.71 33.15 15.45
N GLN A 48 -10.92 33.98 14.77
CA GLN A 48 -9.47 33.85 14.72
C GLN A 48 -8.79 34.28 16.03
N GLN A 49 -9.30 35.33 16.69
CA GLN A 49 -8.83 35.79 18.00
C GLN A 49 -9.19 34.81 19.13
N ALA A 50 -10.41 34.26 19.13
CA ALA A 50 -10.83 33.22 20.07
C ALA A 50 -9.98 31.95 19.91
N ARG A 51 -9.65 31.56 18.67
CA ARG A 51 -8.73 30.45 18.38
C ARG A 51 -7.30 30.72 18.85
N ARG A 52 -6.78 31.93 18.68
CA ARG A 52 -5.45 32.32 19.20
C ARG A 52 -5.42 32.33 20.73
N ASN A 53 -6.48 32.78 21.38
CA ASN A 53 -6.58 32.79 22.84
C ASN A 53 -6.73 31.36 23.41
N ALA A 54 -7.45 30.46 22.74
CA ALA A 54 -7.52 29.05 23.10
C ALA A 54 -6.15 28.35 22.97
N LEU A 55 -5.40 28.65 21.90
CA LEU A 55 -4.01 28.19 21.69
C LEU A 55 -3.07 28.70 22.78
N ARG A 56 -3.16 29.98 23.16
CA ARG A 56 -2.31 30.57 24.20
C ARG A 56 -2.61 30.02 25.59
N LYS A 57 -3.88 29.70 25.87
CA LYS A 57 -4.33 29.07 27.14
C LYS A 57 -3.93 27.60 27.24
N SER A 58 -3.79 26.90 26.12
CA SER A 58 -3.27 25.52 26.06
C SER A 58 -1.73 25.49 26.12
N GLU A 59 -1.02 26.43 25.51
CA GLU A 59 0.43 26.61 25.68
C GLU A 59 0.83 26.85 27.14
N LEU A 60 0.06 27.64 27.89
CA LEU A 60 0.30 27.90 29.32
C LEU A 60 0.01 26.68 30.21
N ARG A 61 -0.90 25.77 29.80
CA ARG A 61 -1.11 24.48 30.48
C ARG A 61 0.04 23.50 30.25
N VAL A 62 0.65 23.53 29.07
CA VAL A 62 1.81 22.67 28.73
C VAL A 62 3.04 23.01 29.61
N LEU A 63 3.27 24.28 29.92
CA LEU A 63 4.40 24.71 30.76
C LEU A 63 4.17 24.47 32.26
N ALA A 64 2.93 24.52 32.74
CA ALA A 64 2.61 24.27 34.15
C ALA A 64 2.69 22.79 34.56
N ILE A 65 2.58 21.85 33.60
CA ILE A 65 2.39 20.42 33.90
C ILE A 65 3.69 19.60 33.75
N ALA A 66 4.71 20.13 33.08
CA ALA A 66 6.04 19.49 32.99
C ALA A 66 6.71 19.24 34.36
N GLY A 67 6.20 19.81 35.46
CA GLY A 67 6.66 19.58 36.83
C GLY A 67 5.81 18.64 37.69
N SER A 68 4.70 18.06 37.19
CA SER A 68 3.81 17.21 38.01
C SER A 68 3.60 15.85 37.36
N GLY A 69 3.91 14.77 38.07
CA GLY A 69 3.94 13.38 37.60
C GLY A 69 2.58 12.76 37.26
N THR A 70 1.70 13.47 36.55
CA THR A 70 0.34 13.03 36.19
C THR A 70 0.27 12.47 34.76
N SER A 71 0.31 11.14 34.73
CA SER A 71 -0.54 10.19 33.98
C SER A 71 -0.68 10.31 32.45
N THR A 72 -0.41 9.18 31.79
CA THR A 72 -0.63 8.84 30.37
C THR A 72 -1.95 9.33 29.74
N LYS A 73 -3.00 9.56 30.54
CA LYS A 73 -4.29 10.11 30.07
C LYS A 73 -4.17 11.55 29.59
N LEU A 74 -3.31 12.34 30.24
CA LEU A 74 -3.06 13.73 29.85
C LEU A 74 -2.30 13.84 28.53
N LEU A 75 -1.35 12.93 28.28
CA LEU A 75 -0.69 12.84 26.97
C LEU A 75 -1.70 12.45 25.87
N GLU A 76 -2.66 11.58 26.18
CA GLU A 76 -3.73 11.23 25.23
C GLU A 76 -4.65 12.42 24.92
N ASP A 77 -5.04 13.19 25.94
CA ASP A 77 -5.88 14.38 25.79
C ASP A 77 -5.16 15.50 25.02
N LEU A 78 -3.88 15.78 25.35
CA LEU A 78 -3.04 16.75 24.64
C LEU A 78 -2.82 16.36 23.18
N LEU A 79 -2.62 15.06 22.91
CA LEU A 79 -2.42 14.58 21.55
C LEU A 79 -3.72 14.56 20.73
N GLN A 80 -4.89 14.37 21.35
CA GLN A 80 -6.20 14.52 20.70
C GLN A 80 -6.53 15.99 20.41
N GLU A 81 -6.22 16.91 21.33
CA GLU A 81 -6.47 18.34 21.15
C GLU A 81 -5.54 18.93 20.07
N TYR A 82 -4.27 18.52 20.05
CA TYR A 82 -3.36 18.85 18.95
C TYR A 82 -3.72 18.15 17.62
N ALA A 83 -4.43 17.00 17.67
CA ALA A 83 -4.97 16.33 16.48
C ALA A 83 -6.06 17.13 15.77
N ALA A 84 -6.80 17.97 16.51
CA ALA A 84 -7.71 18.94 15.93
C ALA A 84 -6.96 20.11 15.24
N GLY A 85 -5.65 20.25 15.47
CA GLY A 85 -4.75 21.18 14.80
C GLY A 85 -4.16 20.64 13.48
N ARG A 86 -4.02 21.52 12.49
CA ARG A 86 -3.73 21.23 11.06
C ARG A 86 -2.56 20.28 10.73
N LYS A 87 -1.67 19.93 11.66
CA LYS A 87 -0.47 19.08 11.39
C LYS A 87 -0.77 17.58 11.36
N LEU A 88 -1.80 17.11 12.09
CA LEU A 88 -2.11 15.67 12.22
C LEU A 88 -2.98 15.11 11.09
N ALA A 89 -3.69 15.97 10.35
CA ALA A 89 -4.49 15.60 9.19
C ALA A 89 -3.67 14.94 8.05
N SER A 90 -2.34 15.07 8.10
CA SER A 90 -1.41 14.50 7.10
C SER A 90 -1.02 13.03 7.35
N ILE A 91 -1.41 12.44 8.49
CA ILE A 91 -1.00 11.09 8.89
C ILE A 91 -2.19 10.13 8.83
N SER A 92 -1.99 8.92 8.28
CA SER A 92 -3.03 7.90 8.27
C SER A 92 -3.37 7.43 9.69
N SER A 93 -4.63 7.09 9.95
CA SER A 93 -5.09 6.65 11.27
C SER A 93 -4.32 5.43 11.81
N SER A 94 -3.89 4.52 10.92
CA SER A 94 -3.05 3.37 11.27
C SER A 94 -1.64 3.77 11.73
N THR A 95 -1.04 4.76 11.07
CA THR A 95 0.28 5.29 11.43
C THR A 95 0.21 6.05 12.74
N LEU A 96 -0.83 6.87 12.93
CA LEU A 96 -1.06 7.60 14.17
C LEU A 96 -1.23 6.65 15.37
N LYS A 97 -2.02 5.58 15.23
CA LYS A 97 -2.14 4.55 16.27
C LYS A 97 -0.77 3.96 16.65
N THR A 98 0.07 3.68 15.67
CA THR A 98 1.43 3.15 15.90
C THR A 98 2.31 4.15 16.63
N TYR A 99 2.25 5.43 16.24
CA TYR A 99 3.02 6.50 16.91
C TYR A 99 2.58 6.68 18.36
N LEU A 100 1.26 6.72 18.61
CA LEU A 100 0.70 6.83 19.96
C LEU A 100 1.13 5.65 20.85
N CYS A 101 1.11 4.43 20.34
CA CYS A 101 1.64 3.27 21.06
C CYS A 101 3.11 3.44 21.44
N GLY A 102 3.93 3.98 20.53
CA GLY A 102 5.34 4.27 20.81
C GLY A 102 5.54 5.34 21.88
N ALA A 103 4.82 6.46 21.78
CA ALA A 103 4.89 7.53 22.76
C ALA A 103 4.42 7.07 24.15
N ARG A 104 3.33 6.29 24.23
CA ARG A 104 2.84 5.72 25.49
C ARG A 104 3.85 4.76 26.10
N ASN A 105 4.47 3.91 25.28
CA ASN A 105 5.49 2.98 25.75
C ASN A 105 6.72 3.72 26.30
N TYR A 106 7.20 4.75 25.60
CA TYR A 106 8.29 5.61 26.08
C TYR A 106 7.92 6.33 27.39
N ALA A 107 6.72 6.90 27.48
CA ALA A 107 6.28 7.59 28.69
C ALA A 107 6.21 6.67 29.92
N LYS A 108 5.76 5.42 29.73
CA LYS A 108 5.80 4.40 30.79
C LYS A 108 7.23 4.08 31.22
N PHE A 109 8.15 3.97 30.27
CA PHE A 109 9.57 3.76 30.57
C PHE A 109 10.17 4.93 31.36
N CYS A 110 9.96 6.18 30.90
CA CYS A 110 10.40 7.38 31.60
C CYS A 110 9.86 7.44 33.05
N HIS A 111 8.58 7.13 33.23
CA HIS A 111 7.97 7.08 34.56
C HIS A 111 8.65 6.04 35.47
N ALA A 112 8.96 4.86 34.95
CA ALA A 112 9.62 3.80 35.71
C ALA A 112 11.05 4.18 36.17
N ILE A 113 11.73 5.08 35.45
CA ILE A 113 13.08 5.56 35.80
C ILE A 113 13.07 6.96 36.44
N GLY A 114 11.90 7.49 36.84
CA GLY A 114 11.78 8.80 37.47
C GLY A 114 12.12 9.99 36.56
N ARG A 115 11.97 9.85 35.24
CA ARG A 115 12.26 10.89 34.25
C ARG A 115 10.99 11.44 33.60
N ALA A 116 11.05 12.70 33.17
CA ALA A 116 9.99 13.30 32.36
C ALA A 116 10.02 12.74 30.92
N PRO A 117 8.86 12.48 30.30
CA PRO A 117 8.81 11.90 28.95
C PRO A 117 9.06 12.93 27.83
N PHE A 118 8.82 14.22 28.09
CA PHE A 118 9.01 15.27 27.09
C PHE A 118 9.67 16.51 27.71
N PRO A 119 10.61 17.17 26.99
CA PRO A 119 11.24 16.70 25.75
C PRO A 119 12.12 15.45 26.00
N PRO A 120 12.21 14.52 25.03
CA PRO A 120 13.04 13.32 25.21
C PRO A 120 14.52 13.67 25.31
N GLU A 121 15.21 13.07 26.29
CA GLU A 121 16.65 13.17 26.49
C GLU A 121 17.37 12.05 25.70
N SER A 122 18.48 12.37 25.04
CA SER A 122 19.22 11.42 24.18
C SER A 122 19.62 10.14 24.92
N GLU A 123 20.13 10.30 26.15
CA GLU A 123 20.54 9.20 27.00
C GLU A 123 19.34 8.30 27.35
N VAL A 124 18.24 8.90 27.79
CA VAL A 124 17.00 8.18 28.14
C VAL A 124 16.41 7.43 26.94
N VAL A 125 16.43 8.05 25.76
CA VAL A 125 16.01 7.39 24.51
C VAL A 125 16.92 6.20 24.21
N SER A 126 18.24 6.33 24.37
CA SER A 126 19.20 5.25 24.11
C SER A 126 18.96 4.06 25.05
N ILE A 127 18.76 4.31 26.35
CA ILE A 127 18.43 3.26 27.34
C ILE A 127 17.05 2.66 27.08
N TRP A 128 16.09 3.44 26.59
CA TRP A 128 14.80 2.89 26.19
C TRP A 128 14.92 1.95 24.98
N LEU A 129 15.73 2.31 23.98
CA LEU A 129 15.88 1.54 22.75
C LEU A 129 16.50 0.15 22.98
N ILE A 130 17.39 0.00 23.96
CA ILE A 130 17.96 -1.32 24.33
C ILE A 130 16.92 -2.28 24.92
N THR A 131 15.75 -1.79 25.37
CA THR A 131 14.68 -2.65 25.90
C THR A 131 13.91 -3.41 24.80
N PHE A 132 14.12 -3.08 23.52
CA PHE A 132 13.39 -3.70 22.42
C PHE A 132 14.05 -4.96 21.89
N ARG A 133 13.33 -6.09 21.95
CA ARG A 133 13.75 -7.34 21.28
C ARG A 133 13.75 -7.26 19.75
N ARG A 134 13.01 -6.32 19.16
CA ARG A 134 12.87 -6.16 17.70
C ARG A 134 13.18 -4.74 17.29
N ALA A 135 14.26 -4.57 16.53
CA ALA A 135 14.71 -3.26 16.09
C ALA A 135 13.71 -2.54 15.15
N THR A 136 12.88 -3.29 14.41
CA THR A 136 11.77 -2.72 13.62
C THR A 136 10.71 -2.03 14.49
N THR A 137 10.37 -2.62 15.64
CA THR A 137 9.46 -2.00 16.62
C THR A 137 10.08 -0.74 17.20
N ALA A 138 11.35 -0.83 17.63
CA ALA A 138 12.11 0.30 18.17
C ALA A 138 12.12 1.48 17.18
N LYS A 139 12.44 1.22 15.90
CA LYS A 139 12.42 2.21 14.82
C LYS A 139 11.05 2.86 14.61
N ASN A 140 9.98 2.07 14.59
CA ASN A 140 8.62 2.59 14.40
C ASN A 140 8.22 3.51 15.57
N TYR A 141 8.54 3.11 16.80
CA TYR A 141 8.22 3.88 17.99
C TYR A 141 9.06 5.15 18.09
N LEU A 142 10.35 5.07 17.76
CA LEU A 142 11.25 6.22 17.71
C LEU A 142 10.83 7.24 16.64
N THR A 143 10.31 6.77 15.51
CA THR A 143 9.73 7.66 14.47
C THR A 143 8.50 8.41 15.00
N GLY A 144 7.65 7.74 15.78
CA GLY A 144 6.52 8.37 16.46
C GLY A 144 6.96 9.38 17.51
N LEU A 145 7.97 9.04 18.31
CA LEU A 145 8.54 9.94 19.33
C LEU A 145 9.13 11.20 18.68
N ARG A 146 9.87 11.05 17.57
CA ARG A 146 10.35 12.17 16.75
C ARG A 146 9.21 13.05 16.26
N PHE A 147 8.15 12.43 15.75
CA PHE A 147 6.97 13.15 15.28
C PHE A 147 6.36 13.99 16.40
N PHE A 148 6.11 13.42 17.57
CA PHE A 148 5.54 14.17 18.69
C PHE A 148 6.49 15.22 19.26
N THR A 149 7.79 14.97 19.27
CA THR A 149 8.79 15.97 19.64
C THR A 149 8.69 17.21 18.74
N LYS A 150 8.58 17.03 17.42
CA LYS A 150 8.37 18.14 16.48
C LYS A 150 7.02 18.84 16.62
N VAL A 151 5.99 18.12 17.07
CA VAL A 151 4.64 18.67 17.24
C VAL A 151 4.54 19.50 18.52
N LEU A 152 5.16 19.02 19.61
CA LEU A 152 5.10 19.64 20.94
C LEU A 152 6.13 20.77 21.13
N GLN A 153 7.06 20.95 20.19
CA GLN A 153 8.06 22.01 20.27
C GLN A 153 7.48 23.39 19.90
N PRO A 154 7.72 24.43 20.73
CA PRO A 154 7.38 25.81 20.39
C PRO A 154 8.27 26.31 19.25
N SER A 155 7.69 27.05 18.31
CA SER A 155 8.22 27.41 16.98
C SER A 155 9.56 28.15 16.94
N HIS A 156 10.16 28.53 18.08
CA HIS A 156 11.28 29.48 18.14
C HIS A 156 12.41 29.10 19.12
N SER A 157 12.54 27.83 19.54
CA SER A 157 13.62 27.38 20.45
C SER A 157 14.80 26.75 19.70
N THR A 158 15.99 27.35 19.81
CA THR A 158 17.28 26.82 19.29
C THR A 158 17.74 25.54 20.00
N ALA A 159 17.42 25.39 21.30
CA ALA A 159 17.64 24.16 22.05
C ALA A 159 16.83 22.95 21.50
N SER A 160 15.89 23.19 20.58
CA SER A 160 15.01 22.17 20.00
C SER A 160 15.56 21.48 18.74
N ALA A 161 16.52 22.13 18.04
CA ALA A 161 17.22 21.53 16.90
C ALA A 161 18.11 20.36 17.37
N LEU A 162 18.96 20.62 18.38
CA LEU A 162 19.90 19.65 18.96
C LEU A 162 19.23 18.36 19.48
N LYS A 163 17.99 18.45 20.00
CA LYS A 163 17.24 17.30 20.53
C LYS A 163 16.60 16.44 19.43
N THR A 164 16.36 17.01 18.25
CA THR A 164 15.84 16.25 17.10
C THR A 164 16.95 15.44 16.44
N ASP A 165 18.20 15.91 16.53
CA ASP A 165 19.38 15.28 15.97
C ASP A 165 19.73 13.98 16.71
N ALA A 166 19.69 13.96 18.04
CA ALA A 166 19.89 12.74 18.83
C ALA A 166 18.93 11.59 18.48
N ILE A 167 17.65 11.91 18.25
CA ILE A 167 16.64 10.93 17.80
C ILE A 167 16.94 10.47 16.37
N GLN A 168 17.41 11.38 15.52
CA GLN A 168 17.79 11.09 14.14
C GLN A 168 19.03 10.17 14.07
N ASP A 169 20.01 10.38 14.94
CA ASP A 169 21.22 9.57 15.05
C ASP A 169 20.87 8.17 15.56
N SER A 170 20.01 8.08 16.58
CA SER A 170 19.45 6.80 17.06
C SER A 170 18.69 6.05 15.96
N LEU A 171 17.91 6.78 15.13
CA LEU A 171 17.25 6.20 13.95
C LEU A 171 18.26 5.74 12.89
N HIS A 172 19.40 6.43 12.76
CA HIS A 172 20.46 6.07 11.83
C HIS A 172 21.16 4.79 12.29
N VAL A 173 21.61 4.74 13.56
CA VAL A 173 22.21 3.54 14.16
C VAL A 173 21.27 2.35 14.05
N LEU A 174 19.98 2.50 14.42
CA LEU A 174 18.99 1.44 14.27
C LEU A 174 18.86 0.96 12.82
N LYS A 175 18.99 1.83 11.81
CA LYS A 175 18.99 1.40 10.41
C LYS A 175 20.24 0.61 10.02
N LEU A 176 21.37 0.88 10.65
CA LEU A 176 22.63 0.15 10.42
C LEU A 176 22.64 -1.22 11.10
N VAL A 177 22.12 -1.31 12.33
CA VAL A 177 22.15 -2.56 13.12
C VAL A 177 20.92 -3.45 12.91
N THR A 178 19.82 -2.90 12.38
CA THR A 178 18.69 -3.74 11.96
C THR A 178 19.07 -4.37 10.64
N PRO A 179 19.28 -5.71 10.56
CA PRO A 179 19.42 -6.34 9.26
C PRO A 179 18.18 -5.96 8.44
N PRO A 180 18.34 -5.55 7.17
CA PRO A 180 17.19 -5.26 6.34
C PRO A 180 16.24 -6.46 6.45
N PRO A 181 14.94 -6.25 6.69
CA PRO A 181 14.01 -7.36 6.83
C PRO A 181 14.23 -8.28 5.64
N GLU A 182 14.43 -9.59 5.88
CA GLU A 182 14.71 -10.58 4.83
C GLU A 182 13.92 -10.18 3.60
N LYS A 183 14.66 -9.70 2.58
CA LYS A 183 14.04 -9.04 1.44
C LYS A 183 13.14 -10.11 0.83
N LYS A 184 11.82 -9.91 0.92
CA LYS A 184 10.85 -10.84 0.34
C LYS A 184 11.30 -11.12 -1.09
N LEU A 185 11.44 -12.41 -1.42
CA LEU A 185 12.00 -12.84 -2.70
C LEU A 185 11.02 -12.48 -3.82
N GLY A 186 11.54 -12.15 -5.00
CA GLY A 186 10.71 -12.01 -6.20
C GLY A 186 10.30 -13.39 -6.72
N ILE A 187 9.04 -13.54 -7.12
CA ILE A 187 8.60 -14.73 -7.87
C ILE A 187 8.94 -14.47 -9.33
N ARG A 188 9.99 -15.15 -9.84
CA ARG A 188 10.44 -15.04 -11.24
C ARG A 188 9.39 -15.60 -12.21
N LEU A 189 9.45 -15.21 -13.48
CA LEU A 189 8.55 -15.70 -14.53
C LEU A 189 8.56 -17.24 -14.63
N SER A 190 9.72 -17.88 -14.43
CA SER A 190 9.85 -19.34 -14.42
C SER A 190 8.97 -20.01 -13.37
N VAL A 191 8.89 -19.43 -12.17
CA VAL A 191 8.01 -19.92 -11.09
C VAL A 191 6.55 -19.66 -11.42
N VAL A 192 6.22 -18.51 -12.02
CA VAL A 192 4.85 -18.25 -12.51
C VAL A 192 4.44 -19.31 -13.55
N ALA A 193 5.31 -19.63 -14.50
CA ALA A 193 5.07 -20.66 -15.51
C ALA A 193 4.89 -22.05 -14.88
N MET A 194 5.66 -22.40 -13.84
CA MET A 194 5.46 -23.64 -13.08
C MET A 194 4.07 -23.69 -12.42
N ILE A 195 3.61 -22.59 -11.82
CA ILE A 195 2.26 -22.50 -11.24
C ILE A 195 1.20 -22.72 -12.33
N GLN A 196 1.34 -22.14 -13.51
CA GLN A 196 0.41 -22.33 -14.62
C GLN A 196 0.38 -23.78 -15.11
N ARG A 197 1.55 -24.40 -15.35
CA ARG A 197 1.64 -25.80 -15.80
C ARG A 197 1.01 -26.78 -14.80
N ARG A 198 1.13 -26.50 -13.50
CA ARG A 198 0.45 -27.28 -12.45
C ARG A 198 -1.07 -27.23 -12.63
N VAL A 199 -1.63 -26.05 -12.89
CA VAL A 199 -3.08 -25.90 -13.15
C VAL A 199 -3.49 -26.59 -14.45
N ASP A 200 -2.70 -26.50 -15.51
CA ASP A 200 -2.99 -27.20 -16.77
C ASP A 200 -3.10 -28.70 -16.57
N LYS A 201 -2.18 -29.29 -15.79
CA LYS A 201 -2.22 -30.71 -15.43
C LYS A 201 -3.49 -31.05 -14.62
N LEU A 202 -3.84 -30.23 -13.64
CA LEU A 202 -5.07 -30.42 -12.86
C LEU A 202 -6.33 -30.31 -13.73
N TRP A 203 -6.32 -29.40 -14.71
CA TRP A 203 -7.43 -29.21 -15.64
C TRP A 203 -7.62 -30.40 -16.58
N GLY A 204 -6.52 -30.98 -17.07
CA GLY A 204 -6.56 -32.22 -17.86
C GLY A 204 -7.27 -33.34 -17.12
N VAL A 205 -6.92 -33.54 -15.84
CA VAL A 205 -7.54 -34.57 -14.98
C VAL A 205 -9.01 -34.26 -14.67
N ALA A 206 -9.35 -33.00 -14.38
CA ALA A 206 -10.71 -32.64 -13.99
C ALA A 206 -11.76 -32.75 -15.12
N ARG A 207 -11.35 -32.76 -16.39
CA ARG A 207 -12.27 -33.01 -17.52
C ARG A 207 -12.90 -34.39 -17.47
N GLU A 208 -12.23 -35.34 -16.83
CA GLU A 208 -12.68 -36.73 -16.68
C GLU A 208 -13.29 -36.98 -15.29
N GLY A 209 -13.30 -35.96 -14.42
CA GLY A 209 -13.63 -36.06 -13.01
C GLY A 209 -15.06 -35.65 -12.62
N SER A 210 -15.34 -35.79 -11.32
CA SER A 210 -16.58 -35.41 -10.65
C SER A 210 -16.75 -33.88 -10.50
N LYS A 211 -18.00 -33.41 -10.26
CA LYS A 211 -18.31 -31.97 -10.05
C LYS A 211 -17.45 -31.31 -8.94
N TYR A 212 -17.07 -32.06 -7.90
CA TYR A 212 -16.25 -31.55 -6.80
C TYR A 212 -14.81 -31.26 -7.24
N GLU A 213 -14.25 -32.09 -8.12
CA GLU A 213 -12.92 -31.90 -8.68
C GLU A 213 -12.88 -30.65 -9.55
N ILE A 214 -13.92 -30.40 -10.37
CA ILE A 214 -14.04 -29.18 -11.18
C ILE A 214 -13.98 -27.91 -10.30
N LYS A 215 -14.69 -27.88 -9.17
CA LYS A 215 -14.68 -26.72 -8.26
C LYS A 215 -13.29 -26.46 -7.68
N ALA A 216 -12.59 -27.51 -7.25
CA ALA A 216 -11.23 -27.40 -6.71
C ALA A 216 -10.26 -26.89 -7.78
N VAL A 217 -10.37 -27.37 -9.02
CA VAL A 217 -9.52 -26.91 -10.12
C VAL A 217 -9.85 -25.47 -10.54
N ILE A 218 -11.12 -25.04 -10.51
CA ILE A 218 -11.47 -23.63 -10.70
C ILE A 218 -10.80 -22.75 -9.64
N GLU A 219 -10.76 -23.19 -8.38
CA GLU A 219 -10.09 -22.43 -7.32
C GLU A 219 -8.56 -22.35 -7.52
N GLU A 220 -7.92 -23.44 -7.93
CA GLU A 220 -6.49 -23.44 -8.30
C GLU A 220 -6.23 -22.55 -9.52
N GLY A 221 -7.08 -22.62 -10.54
CA GLY A 221 -7.02 -21.78 -11.72
C GLY A 221 -7.17 -20.29 -11.40
N ARG A 222 -8.14 -19.93 -10.57
CA ARG A 222 -8.30 -18.55 -10.06
C ARG A 222 -7.02 -18.05 -9.39
N PHE A 223 -6.40 -18.87 -8.53
CA PHE A 223 -5.17 -18.49 -7.85
C PHE A 223 -4.01 -18.30 -8.83
N ALA A 224 -3.80 -19.25 -9.74
CA ALA A 224 -2.73 -19.18 -10.73
C ALA A 224 -2.87 -17.95 -11.63
N ILE A 225 -4.08 -17.71 -12.14
CA ILE A 225 -4.38 -16.58 -13.03
C ILE A 225 -4.24 -15.25 -12.28
N ALA A 226 -4.68 -15.19 -11.01
CA ALA A 226 -4.44 -14.02 -10.15
C ALA A 226 -2.93 -13.72 -10.02
N GLY A 227 -2.11 -14.74 -9.76
CA GLY A 227 -0.66 -14.60 -9.69
C GLY A 227 -0.05 -14.11 -11.01
N LEU A 228 -0.51 -14.66 -12.14
CA LEU A 228 -0.06 -14.27 -13.48
C LEU A 228 -0.42 -12.82 -13.81
N VAL A 229 -1.65 -12.39 -13.53
CA VAL A 229 -2.09 -11.00 -13.75
C VAL A 229 -1.35 -10.04 -12.82
N ALA A 230 -1.15 -10.42 -11.55
CA ALA A 230 -0.36 -9.62 -10.62
C ALA A 230 1.08 -9.42 -11.11
N TYR A 231 1.65 -10.46 -11.73
CA TYR A 231 2.97 -10.45 -12.32
C TYR A 231 3.02 -9.57 -13.58
N THR A 232 2.22 -9.86 -14.60
CA THR A 232 2.26 -9.17 -15.91
C THR A 232 1.87 -7.70 -15.84
N CYS A 233 0.93 -7.35 -14.96
CA CYS A 233 0.48 -5.97 -14.75
C CYS A 233 1.18 -5.26 -13.57
N ALA A 234 2.12 -5.93 -12.89
CA ALA A 234 2.83 -5.40 -11.72
C ALA A 234 1.87 -4.83 -10.63
N LEU A 235 0.79 -5.56 -10.35
CA LEU A 235 -0.25 -5.13 -9.42
C LEU A 235 0.12 -5.40 -7.96
N ARG A 236 -0.35 -4.54 -7.05
CA ARG A 236 -0.42 -4.85 -5.62
C ARG A 236 -1.57 -5.80 -5.42
N VAL A 237 -1.26 -7.05 -5.10
CA VAL A 237 -2.29 -8.07 -4.90
C VAL A 237 -3.39 -7.60 -3.93
N GLY A 238 -3.03 -7.14 -2.73
CA GLY A 238 -4.04 -6.81 -1.71
C GLY A 238 -4.95 -5.61 -2.02
N SER A 239 -4.42 -4.56 -2.67
CA SER A 239 -5.13 -3.29 -2.85
C SER A 239 -5.50 -2.96 -4.30
N GLU A 240 -5.02 -3.75 -5.27
CA GLU A 240 -5.29 -3.54 -6.70
C GLU A 240 -5.92 -4.80 -7.29
N LEU A 241 -5.34 -5.99 -7.09
CA LEU A 241 -5.83 -7.24 -7.70
C LEU A 241 -7.06 -7.83 -7.00
N LEU A 242 -7.02 -8.00 -5.67
CA LEU A 242 -8.09 -8.67 -4.91
C LEU A 242 -9.32 -7.76 -4.71
N THR A 243 -9.21 -6.50 -5.09
CA THR A 243 -10.28 -5.51 -5.14
C THR A 243 -10.80 -5.28 -6.56
N LEU A 244 -10.35 -6.07 -7.54
CA LEU A 244 -10.68 -5.88 -8.94
C LEU A 244 -12.06 -6.48 -9.26
N TYR A 245 -12.92 -5.65 -9.83
CA TYR A 245 -14.28 -5.99 -10.26
C TYR A 245 -14.34 -6.35 -11.75
N GLU A 246 -15.44 -7.00 -12.18
CA GLU A 246 -15.58 -7.49 -13.55
C GLU A 246 -15.46 -6.36 -14.58
N GLU A 247 -16.15 -5.25 -14.32
CA GLU A 247 -16.28 -4.09 -15.20
C GLU A 247 -14.95 -3.34 -15.37
N GLN A 248 -13.97 -3.63 -14.51
CA GLN A 248 -12.64 -3.05 -14.57
C GLN A 248 -11.69 -3.80 -15.49
N ILE A 249 -12.10 -4.94 -16.05
CA ILE A 249 -11.32 -5.67 -17.06
C ILE A 249 -12.07 -5.63 -18.39
N SER A 250 -11.44 -5.04 -19.40
CA SER A 250 -11.91 -5.07 -20.78
C SER A 250 -10.99 -5.92 -21.65
N PHE A 251 -11.57 -6.47 -22.71
CA PHE A 251 -10.86 -7.27 -23.71
C PHE A 251 -11.10 -6.66 -25.08
N ASP A 252 -10.02 -6.45 -25.81
CA ASP A 252 -10.07 -6.15 -27.24
C ASP A 252 -9.69 -7.42 -28.00
N THR A 253 -10.67 -8.04 -28.65
CA THR A 253 -10.48 -9.29 -29.37
C THR A 253 -9.75 -9.12 -30.70
N GLU A 254 -9.86 -7.95 -31.32
CA GLU A 254 -9.23 -7.64 -32.60
C GLU A 254 -7.74 -7.34 -32.39
N ALA A 255 -7.43 -6.42 -31.46
CA ALA A 255 -6.06 -6.12 -31.06
C ALA A 255 -5.42 -7.23 -30.20
N ARG A 256 -6.23 -8.21 -29.74
CA ARG A 256 -5.83 -9.28 -28.81
C ARG A 256 -5.15 -8.73 -27.55
N THR A 257 -5.72 -7.67 -26.97
CA THR A 257 -5.24 -7.05 -25.74
C THR A 257 -6.27 -7.19 -24.62
N PHE A 258 -5.81 -7.12 -23.37
CA PHE A 258 -6.70 -6.88 -22.23
C PHE A 258 -6.23 -5.65 -21.48
N SER A 259 -7.20 -4.94 -20.89
CA SER A 259 -6.95 -3.73 -20.13
C SER A 259 -7.55 -3.83 -18.73
N ILE A 260 -6.82 -3.33 -17.74
CA ILE A 260 -7.27 -3.21 -16.35
C ILE A 260 -7.41 -1.73 -16.00
N HIS A 261 -8.62 -1.30 -15.68
CA HIS A 261 -8.93 0.05 -15.22
C HIS A 261 -8.90 0.15 -13.69
N LEU A 262 -7.94 0.88 -13.16
CA LEU A 262 -7.75 1.14 -11.74
C LEU A 262 -8.20 2.58 -11.42
N PRO A 263 -9.32 2.79 -10.69
CA PRO A 263 -9.75 4.13 -10.30
C PRO A 263 -8.78 4.79 -9.32
N TYR A 264 -8.04 3.97 -8.57
CA TYR A 264 -7.00 4.43 -7.65
C TYR A 264 -5.79 3.53 -7.74
N ARG A 265 -4.60 4.15 -7.81
CA ARG A 265 -3.33 3.45 -7.65
C ARG A 265 -2.46 4.20 -6.66
N LYS A 266 -1.80 3.49 -5.74
CA LYS A 266 -1.01 4.16 -4.70
C LYS A 266 0.05 5.06 -5.35
N ASN A 267 0.06 6.33 -4.96
CA ASN A 267 0.95 7.40 -5.44
C ASN A 267 0.65 7.92 -6.85
N ILE A 268 -0.52 7.60 -7.42
CA ILE A 268 -1.04 8.23 -8.63
C ILE A 268 -2.43 8.78 -8.27
N ARG A 269 -2.63 10.09 -8.48
CA ARG A 269 -3.89 10.77 -8.13
C ARG A 269 -4.99 10.52 -9.16
N ALA A 270 -4.61 10.27 -10.41
CA ALA A 270 -5.54 10.00 -11.50
C ALA A 270 -5.82 8.50 -11.64
N PRO A 271 -6.98 8.13 -12.21
CA PRO A 271 -7.23 6.77 -12.67
C PRO A 271 -6.17 6.29 -13.67
N VAL A 272 -5.93 4.99 -13.69
CA VAL A 272 -4.88 4.35 -14.49
C VAL A 272 -5.48 3.18 -15.25
N THR A 273 -5.21 3.11 -16.56
CA THR A 273 -5.50 1.92 -17.37
C THR A 273 -4.18 1.22 -17.71
N ILE A 274 -4.10 -0.08 -17.42
CA ILE A 274 -2.96 -0.93 -17.73
C ILE A 274 -3.36 -1.86 -18.85
N GLU A 275 -2.79 -1.68 -20.02
CA GLU A 275 -3.04 -2.52 -21.19
C GLU A 275 -1.91 -3.54 -21.40
N ARG A 276 -2.27 -4.77 -21.78
CA ARG A 276 -1.32 -5.85 -22.06
C ARG A 276 -1.75 -6.65 -23.30
N PRO A 277 -0.82 -6.90 -24.23
CA PRO A 277 -1.11 -7.73 -25.39
C PRO A 277 -1.11 -9.22 -25.05
N CYS A 278 -1.73 -10.00 -25.92
CA CYS A 278 -1.53 -11.44 -25.99
C CYS A 278 -0.06 -11.76 -26.32
N VAL A 279 0.49 -12.78 -25.66
CA VAL A 279 1.87 -13.23 -25.83
C VAL A 279 1.95 -14.72 -26.20
N CYS A 280 0.85 -15.30 -26.67
CA CYS A 280 0.79 -16.74 -26.99
C CYS A 280 1.73 -17.17 -28.10
N ALA A 281 2.12 -16.28 -29.01
CA ALA A 281 3.13 -16.58 -30.02
C ALA A 281 4.50 -16.85 -29.40
N SER A 282 4.80 -16.24 -28.24
CA SER A 282 6.07 -16.42 -27.53
C SER A 282 5.98 -17.52 -26.47
N ASP A 283 5.00 -17.45 -25.58
CA ASP A 283 4.76 -18.48 -24.57
C ASP A 283 3.27 -18.49 -24.15
N PRO A 284 2.49 -19.49 -24.58
CA PRO A 284 1.08 -19.60 -24.23
C PRO A 284 0.85 -19.87 -22.74
N THR A 285 1.84 -20.44 -22.04
CA THR A 285 1.75 -20.79 -20.61
C THR A 285 1.51 -19.55 -19.77
N ILE A 286 2.18 -18.45 -20.11
CA ILE A 286 2.19 -17.18 -19.36
C ILE A 286 1.29 -16.11 -19.99
N CYS A 287 0.43 -16.47 -20.95
CA CYS A 287 -0.44 -15.50 -21.60
C CYS A 287 -1.65 -15.14 -20.72
N ALA A 288 -1.57 -14.01 -20.02
CA ALA A 288 -2.66 -13.53 -19.16
C ALA A 288 -3.99 -13.31 -19.92
N TYR A 289 -3.94 -12.86 -21.18
CA TYR A 289 -5.12 -12.62 -22.03
C TYR A 289 -5.99 -13.87 -22.16
N HIS A 290 -5.44 -14.96 -22.71
CA HIS A 290 -6.20 -16.21 -22.90
C HIS A 290 -6.56 -16.89 -21.59
N ARG A 291 -5.70 -16.78 -20.57
CA ARG A 291 -5.99 -17.31 -19.23
C ARG A 291 -7.21 -16.62 -18.60
N LEU A 292 -7.31 -15.30 -18.73
CA LEU A 292 -8.45 -14.54 -18.25
C LEU A 292 -9.75 -14.86 -19.02
N ILE A 293 -9.67 -14.98 -20.36
CA ILE A 293 -10.82 -15.39 -21.18
C ILE A 293 -11.29 -16.79 -20.78
N PHE A 294 -10.35 -17.71 -20.63
CA PHE A 294 -10.63 -19.08 -20.20
C PHE A 294 -11.32 -19.08 -18.83
N LEU A 295 -10.80 -18.36 -17.85
CA LEU A 295 -11.44 -18.23 -16.54
C LEU A 295 -12.85 -17.64 -16.67
N ARG A 296 -13.03 -16.59 -17.46
CA ARG A 296 -14.34 -15.96 -17.66
C ARG A 296 -15.38 -16.94 -18.21
N ARG A 297 -14.99 -17.74 -19.19
CA ARG A 297 -15.81 -18.81 -19.76
C ARG A 297 -16.15 -19.85 -18.71
N LEU A 298 -15.15 -20.36 -17.99
CA LEU A 298 -15.36 -21.34 -16.91
C LEU A 298 -16.33 -20.84 -15.84
N LEU A 299 -16.23 -19.57 -15.43
CA LEU A 299 -17.12 -19.01 -14.42
C LEU A 299 -18.55 -18.79 -14.91
N SER A 300 -18.74 -18.64 -16.22
CA SER A 300 -20.06 -18.50 -16.83
C SER A 300 -20.75 -19.87 -16.96
N GLU A 301 -19.98 -20.91 -17.30
CA GLU A 301 -20.48 -22.29 -17.46
C GLU A 301 -20.69 -22.98 -16.11
N ALA A 302 -19.83 -22.72 -15.12
CA ALA A 302 -19.87 -23.41 -13.84
C ALA A 302 -21.07 -22.95 -12.97
N ASP A 303 -21.90 -23.93 -12.58
CA ASP A 303 -23.04 -23.76 -11.66
C ASP A 303 -24.12 -22.78 -12.18
N GLY A 304 -24.34 -22.73 -13.50
CA GLY A 304 -25.33 -21.86 -14.13
C GLY A 304 -25.05 -20.38 -13.92
N GLY A 305 -23.77 -20.00 -13.82
CA GLY A 305 -23.33 -18.63 -13.54
C GLY A 305 -23.38 -18.22 -12.06
N ARG A 306 -23.82 -19.08 -11.13
CA ARG A 306 -23.84 -18.75 -9.68
C ARG A 306 -22.45 -18.49 -9.12
N LEU A 307 -21.41 -19.12 -9.66
CA LEU A 307 -20.02 -18.89 -9.27
C LEU A 307 -19.46 -17.52 -9.72
N ARG A 308 -20.18 -16.82 -10.62
CA ARG A 308 -19.93 -15.43 -11.00
C ARG A 308 -20.48 -14.45 -9.96
N GLN A 309 -21.47 -14.86 -9.16
CA GLN A 309 -22.21 -14.00 -8.22
C GLN A 309 -21.44 -13.62 -6.94
N SER A 310 -20.16 -13.98 -6.80
CA SER A 310 -19.34 -13.52 -5.68
C SER A 310 -18.98 -12.03 -5.82
N PHE A 311 -19.93 -11.15 -5.47
CA PHE A 311 -19.78 -9.69 -5.32
C PHE A 311 -19.14 -8.96 -6.52
N GLY A 312 -19.22 -9.51 -7.74
CA GLY A 312 -18.63 -8.94 -8.95
C GLY A 312 -17.10 -8.93 -9.00
N ARG A 313 -16.40 -9.62 -8.08
CA ARG A 313 -14.92 -9.65 -8.05
C ARG A 313 -14.35 -10.81 -8.86
N TRP A 314 -13.27 -10.56 -9.60
CA TRP A 314 -12.54 -11.59 -10.35
C TRP A 314 -11.89 -12.65 -9.43
N PHE A 315 -11.34 -12.19 -8.31
CA PHE A 315 -10.51 -13.03 -7.42
C PHE A 315 -11.02 -12.93 -5.97
N PRO A 316 -11.85 -13.88 -5.51
CA PRO A 316 -12.51 -13.81 -4.21
C PRO A 316 -11.59 -14.27 -3.05
N TYR A 317 -10.35 -13.78 -3.00
CA TYR A 317 -9.42 -14.05 -1.90
C TYR A 317 -9.35 -12.88 -0.93
N THR A 318 -9.19 -13.19 0.35
CA THR A 318 -8.57 -12.24 1.29
C THR A 318 -7.07 -12.30 1.12
N LEU A 319 -6.35 -11.23 1.49
CA LEU A 319 -4.89 -11.21 1.42
C LEU A 319 -4.24 -12.36 2.21
N THR A 320 -4.79 -12.70 3.38
CA THR A 320 -4.32 -13.82 4.21
C THR A 320 -4.51 -15.16 3.50
N LYS A 321 -5.69 -15.41 2.92
CA LYS A 321 -5.97 -16.64 2.17
C LYS A 321 -5.08 -16.76 0.93
N PHE A 322 -4.91 -15.67 0.19
CA PHE A 322 -4.02 -15.62 -0.97
C PHE A 322 -2.58 -15.96 -0.60
N ASN A 323 -2.04 -15.34 0.46
CA ASN A 323 -0.67 -15.62 0.92
C ASN A 323 -0.48 -17.04 1.44
N LYS A 324 -1.50 -17.61 2.10
CA LYS A 324 -1.48 -19.02 2.50
C LYS A 324 -1.42 -19.91 1.26
N LYS A 325 -2.35 -19.74 0.32
CA LYS A 325 -2.41 -20.50 -0.92
C LYS A 325 -1.10 -20.42 -1.72
N LEU A 326 -0.50 -19.22 -1.80
CA LEU A 326 0.80 -19.03 -2.42
C LEU A 326 1.87 -19.92 -1.81
N ARG A 327 2.01 -19.95 -0.48
CA ARG A 327 3.01 -20.79 0.18
C ARG A 327 2.75 -22.27 -0.02
N ASP A 328 1.49 -22.68 0.05
CA ASP A 328 1.09 -24.09 -0.15
C ASP A 328 1.44 -24.54 -1.58
N VAL A 329 1.14 -23.70 -2.59
CA VAL A 329 1.45 -23.97 -4.01
C VAL A 329 2.96 -23.99 -4.24
N LEU A 330 3.71 -23.03 -3.70
CA LEU A 330 5.16 -23.00 -3.82
C LEU A 330 5.81 -24.24 -3.16
N GLY A 331 5.30 -24.67 -2.01
CA GLY A 331 5.74 -25.89 -1.33
C GLY A 331 5.48 -27.14 -2.17
N ALA A 332 4.28 -27.24 -2.77
CA ALA A 332 3.94 -28.33 -3.68
C ALA A 332 4.80 -28.35 -4.97
N LEU A 333 5.36 -27.20 -5.35
CA LEU A 333 6.30 -27.07 -6.48
C LEU A 333 7.77 -27.27 -6.07
N GLY A 334 8.06 -27.55 -4.80
CA GLY A 334 9.43 -27.72 -4.31
C GLY A 334 10.25 -26.43 -4.24
N VAL A 335 9.61 -25.25 -4.22
CA VAL A 335 10.32 -23.97 -4.11
C VAL A 335 10.80 -23.78 -2.67
N PRO A 336 12.11 -23.60 -2.42
CA PRO A 336 12.66 -23.47 -1.07
C PRO A 336 12.21 -22.15 -0.41
N ASN A 337 12.23 -22.13 0.93
CA ASN A 337 11.90 -20.96 1.75
C ASN A 337 10.57 -20.27 1.36
N THR A 338 9.48 -21.06 1.28
CA THR A 338 8.15 -20.56 0.89
C THR A 338 7.67 -19.37 1.74
N THR A 339 8.11 -19.28 3.00
CA THR A 339 7.82 -18.17 3.94
C THR A 339 8.44 -16.83 3.55
N ALA A 340 9.51 -16.84 2.75
CA ALA A 340 10.11 -15.63 2.19
C ALA A 340 9.28 -15.02 1.05
N TYR A 341 8.26 -15.73 0.55
CA TYR A 341 7.35 -15.22 -0.47
C TYR A 341 6.07 -14.67 0.12
N ALA A 342 5.56 -13.61 -0.50
CA ALA A 342 4.29 -12.98 -0.14
C ALA A 342 3.65 -12.37 -1.39
N SER A 343 2.48 -11.77 -1.23
CA SER A 343 1.73 -11.15 -2.31
C SER A 343 2.52 -10.09 -3.10
N HIS A 344 3.47 -9.40 -2.47
CA HIS A 344 4.35 -8.42 -3.13
C HIS A 344 5.44 -9.06 -4.00
N SER A 345 5.70 -10.37 -3.85
CA SER A 345 6.73 -11.09 -4.56
C SER A 345 6.47 -11.20 -6.07
N PHE A 346 5.20 -11.26 -6.51
CA PHE A 346 4.86 -11.26 -7.94
C PHE A 346 5.28 -9.97 -8.63
N ARG A 347 4.88 -8.84 -8.05
CA ARG A 347 5.24 -7.52 -8.55
C ARG A 347 6.75 -7.31 -8.53
N ARG A 348 7.44 -7.77 -7.47
CA ARG A 348 8.90 -7.74 -7.36
C ARG A 348 9.58 -8.52 -8.48
N GLY A 349 9.19 -9.78 -8.67
CA GLY A 349 9.78 -10.64 -9.70
C GLY A 349 9.58 -10.08 -11.10
N SER A 350 8.37 -9.59 -11.41
CA SER A 350 8.08 -8.92 -12.70
C SER A 350 9.02 -7.75 -12.96
N THR A 351 9.22 -6.88 -11.97
CA THR A 351 10.18 -5.79 -12.06
C THR A 351 11.61 -6.29 -12.30
N GLN A 352 12.05 -7.32 -11.57
CA GLN A 352 13.39 -7.88 -11.69
C GLN A 352 13.61 -8.57 -13.04
N ASP A 353 12.62 -9.28 -13.58
CA ASP A 353 12.73 -9.97 -14.86
C ASP A 353 12.82 -8.98 -16.02
N ILE A 354 12.01 -7.90 -15.98
CA ILE A 354 12.10 -6.81 -16.95
C ILE A 354 13.49 -6.16 -16.93
N THR A 355 14.08 -5.98 -15.75
CA THR A 355 15.44 -5.42 -15.64
C THR A 355 16.53 -6.40 -16.08
N SER A 356 16.38 -7.71 -15.84
CA SER A 356 17.42 -8.72 -16.14
C SER A 356 17.38 -9.28 -17.57
N GLY A 357 16.26 -9.12 -18.29
CA GLY A 357 15.99 -9.77 -19.58
C GLY A 357 16.76 -9.26 -20.81
N GLY A 358 17.90 -8.57 -20.65
CA GLY A 358 18.85 -8.38 -21.75
C GLY A 358 18.53 -7.32 -22.81
N GLY A 359 18.06 -6.12 -22.42
CA GLY A 359 18.25 -4.92 -23.28
C GLY A 359 17.16 -3.86 -23.24
N ARG A 360 17.58 -2.61 -22.93
CA ARG A 360 16.94 -1.34 -23.31
C ARG A 360 15.60 -0.90 -22.68
N ALA A 361 15.04 -1.59 -21.69
CA ALA A 361 14.00 -0.95 -20.87
C ALA A 361 14.67 -0.09 -19.79
N SER A 362 14.98 1.16 -20.12
CA SER A 362 15.43 2.15 -19.13
C SER A 362 14.48 2.14 -17.93
N LEU A 363 14.99 2.47 -16.74
CA LEU A 363 14.17 2.64 -15.54
C LEU A 363 12.90 3.48 -15.82
N THR A 364 13.01 4.49 -16.67
CA THR A 364 11.89 5.31 -17.15
C THR A 364 10.85 4.50 -17.94
N GLN A 365 11.25 3.60 -18.84
CA GLN A 365 10.35 2.68 -19.54
C GLN A 365 9.69 1.69 -18.58
N VAL A 366 10.42 1.15 -17.60
CA VAL A 366 9.82 0.26 -16.58
C VAL A 366 8.76 1.01 -15.76
N LEU A 367 9.08 2.23 -15.31
CA LEU A 367 8.16 3.07 -14.56
C LEU A 367 6.96 3.55 -15.40
N ARG A 368 7.14 3.78 -16.71
CA ARG A 368 6.06 4.09 -17.67
C ARG A 368 5.18 2.87 -17.95
N HIS A 369 5.76 1.72 -18.33
CA HIS A 369 5.02 0.48 -18.61
C HIS A 369 4.26 -0.06 -17.41
N GLN A 370 4.83 0.11 -16.22
CA GLN A 370 4.20 -0.33 -14.98
C GLN A 370 3.40 0.77 -14.30
N GLN A 371 3.45 2.01 -14.81
CA GLN A 371 2.81 3.21 -14.25
C GLN A 371 2.99 3.29 -12.73
N VAL A 372 4.24 3.45 -12.28
CA VAL A 372 4.58 3.53 -10.86
C VAL A 372 5.52 4.71 -10.60
N ALA A 373 5.14 5.62 -9.71
CA ALA A 373 5.95 6.79 -9.39
C ALA A 373 6.61 6.76 -7.99
N SER A 374 6.53 5.65 -7.25
CA SER A 374 6.87 5.68 -5.81
C SER A 374 8.32 5.33 -5.50
N ALA A 375 8.96 6.06 -4.57
CA ALA A 375 10.30 5.74 -4.07
C ALA A 375 10.39 4.33 -3.46
N SER A 376 9.34 3.86 -2.79
CA SER A 376 9.24 2.48 -2.30
C SER A 376 9.25 1.43 -3.43
N TYR A 377 8.89 1.82 -4.66
CA TYR A 377 8.97 0.95 -5.82
C TYR A 377 10.39 0.79 -6.34
N ARG A 378 11.21 1.84 -6.24
CA ARG A 378 12.65 1.78 -6.56
C ARG A 378 13.39 0.75 -5.72
N GLN A 379 12.91 0.45 -4.51
CA GLN A 379 13.47 -0.63 -3.68
C GLN A 379 13.23 -2.05 -4.24
N TYR A 380 12.32 -2.22 -5.20
CA TYR A 380 12.11 -3.48 -5.93
C TYR A 380 13.04 -3.61 -7.13
N LEU A 381 13.59 -2.50 -7.61
CA LEU A 381 14.51 -2.41 -8.74
C LEU A 381 15.97 -2.65 -8.31
N ASP A 382 16.17 -3.24 -7.12
CA ASP A 382 17.44 -3.38 -6.37
C ASP A 382 18.67 -3.24 -7.27
N THR A 383 19.09 -1.98 -7.43
CA THR A 383 20.01 -1.58 -8.47
C THR A 383 21.38 -2.18 -8.23
N ARG A 384 21.70 -2.73 -7.05
CA ARG A 384 23.02 -3.33 -6.80
C ARG A 384 23.32 -4.61 -7.58
N GLU A 385 22.33 -5.42 -7.99
CA GLU A 385 22.61 -6.57 -8.87
C GLU A 385 22.67 -6.15 -10.34
N ALA A 386 21.81 -5.20 -10.76
CA ALA A 386 21.85 -4.63 -12.09
C ALA A 386 23.11 -3.76 -12.32
N GLU A 387 23.50 -2.93 -11.35
CA GLU A 387 24.72 -2.12 -11.31
C GLU A 387 25.96 -3.03 -11.21
N LYS A 388 25.92 -4.17 -10.50
CA LYS A 388 27.01 -5.15 -10.53
C LYS A 388 27.17 -5.79 -11.91
N LEU A 389 26.06 -6.05 -12.61
CA LEU A 389 26.09 -6.54 -13.99
C LEU A 389 26.59 -5.47 -14.96
N GLU A 390 26.09 -4.24 -14.87
CA GLU A 390 26.54 -3.11 -15.71
C GLU A 390 28.01 -2.75 -15.42
N PHE A 391 28.44 -2.71 -14.16
CA PHE A 391 29.83 -2.47 -13.79
C PHE A 391 30.74 -3.63 -14.21
N GLY A 392 30.29 -4.87 -14.07
CA GLY A 392 31.01 -6.04 -14.58
C GLY A 392 31.16 -6.04 -16.10
N GLN A 393 30.13 -5.59 -16.83
CA GLN A 393 30.17 -5.44 -18.28
C GLN A 393 31.05 -4.25 -18.72
N LEU A 394 31.04 -3.15 -17.96
CA LEU A 394 31.91 -1.99 -18.21
C LEU A 394 33.39 -2.34 -17.97
N VAL A 395 33.69 -3.10 -16.91
CA VAL A 395 35.04 -3.59 -16.62
C VAL A 395 35.49 -4.60 -17.69
N ALA A 396 34.62 -5.52 -18.13
CA ALA A 396 34.95 -6.44 -19.22
C ALA A 396 35.23 -5.69 -20.54
N ALA A 397 34.44 -4.68 -20.89
CA ALA A 397 34.68 -3.86 -22.09
C ALA A 397 36.00 -3.08 -22.03
N ILE A 398 36.35 -2.52 -20.86
CA ILE A 398 37.64 -1.83 -20.65
C ILE A 398 38.82 -2.82 -20.73
N CYS A 399 38.64 -4.04 -20.22
CA CYS A 399 39.67 -5.08 -20.29
C CYS A 399 39.85 -5.64 -21.72
N ASP A 400 38.78 -5.72 -22.51
CA ASP A 400 38.84 -6.17 -23.91
C ASP A 400 39.45 -5.10 -24.83
N GLU A 401 39.20 -3.81 -24.59
CA GLU A 401 39.85 -2.70 -25.34
C GLU A 401 41.36 -2.63 -25.09
N GLY A 402 41.81 -2.96 -23.86
CA GLY A 402 43.24 -3.05 -23.52
C GLY A 402 43.95 -4.25 -24.17
N ALA A 403 43.24 -5.34 -24.46
CA ALA A 403 43.82 -6.52 -25.11
C ALA A 403 44.07 -6.32 -26.62
N VAL A 404 43.31 -5.43 -27.27
CA VAL A 404 43.48 -5.13 -28.71
C VAL A 404 44.64 -4.16 -28.97
N GLN A 405 44.98 -3.30 -28.01
CA GLN A 405 46.12 -2.37 -28.15
C GLN A 405 47.48 -3.01 -27.84
N GLY A 406 47.53 -4.12 -27.09
CA GLY A 406 48.77 -4.85 -26.81
C GLY A 406 49.14 -5.93 -27.83
N ALA A 407 48.38 -6.08 -28.92
CA ALA A 407 48.64 -7.07 -29.98
C ALA A 407 49.19 -6.46 -31.28
N ASN A 408 49.42 -5.14 -31.30
CA ASN A 408 49.97 -4.40 -32.45
C ASN A 408 51.28 -3.66 -32.13
N ASP A 409 51.88 -3.93 -30.97
CA ASP A 409 53.28 -3.65 -30.67
C ASP A 409 54.01 -5.00 -30.58
#